data_AF-A0A5U2CKV0-F1
#
_entry.id   AF-A0A5U2CKV0-F1
#
_cell.length_a   1.000
_cell.length_b   1.000
_cell.length_c   1.000
_cell.angle_alpha   90.00
_cell.angle_beta   90.00
_cell.angle_gamma   90.00
#
_symmetry.space_group_name_H-M   'P 1'
#
loop_
_entity.id
_entity.type
_entity.pdbx_description
1 polymer ?
#
loop_
_entity_poly.entity_id
_entity_poly.type
_entity_poly.pdbx_seq_one_letter_code
_entity_poly.pdbx_strand_id
1 'polypeptide(L)' 'MATMKDVARLAGVSTSTVSHVINKDRFVSETITEKVEAAIKSL' A
#
# COMPACT_ATOMS: atom_id res chain seq x y z
N MET A 1 -8.51 -11.77 7.82
CA MET A 1 -7.77 -10.62 8.39
C MET A 1 -6.84 -10.11 7.32
N ALA A 2 -7.02 -8.87 6.85
CA ALA A 2 -6.22 -8.30 5.79
C ALA A 2 -4.77 -8.11 6.25
N THR A 3 -3.80 -8.68 5.54
CA THR A 3 -2.38 -8.50 5.84
C THR A 3 -1.74 -7.49 4.88
N MET A 4 -0.60 -6.90 5.26
CA MET A 4 0.16 -6.04 4.34
C MET A 4 0.52 -6.74 3.03
N LYS A 5 0.62 -8.08 3.04
CA LYS A 5 0.89 -8.89 1.85
C LYS A 5 -0.31 -8.93 0.89
N ASP A 6 -1.53 -8.88 1.42
CA ASP A 6 -2.76 -8.83 0.63
C ASP A 6 -2.97 -7.45 0.03
N VAL A 7 -2.74 -6.40 0.82
CA VAL A 7 -2.74 -5.00 0.34
C VAL A 7 -1.71 -4.81 -0.76
N ALA A 8 -0.49 -5.32 -0.57
CA ALA A 8 0.58 -5.24 -1.57
C ALA A 8 0.19 -5.94 -2.88
N ARG A 9 -0.44 -7.13 -2.79
CA ARG A 9 -0.93 -7.88 -3.96
C ARG A 9 -2.03 -7.13 -4.70
N LEU A 10 -2.99 -6.54 -3.99
CA LEU A 10 -4.09 -5.77 -4.58
C LEU A 10 -3.63 -4.45 -5.21
N ALA A 11 -2.73 -3.73 -4.55
CA ALA A 11 -2.19 -2.47 -5.04
C ALA A 11 -1.12 -2.66 -6.14
N GLY A 12 -0.64 -3.90 -6.35
CA GLY A 12 0.40 -4.22 -7.34
C GLY A 12 1.78 -3.67 -6.96
N VAL A 13 2.08 -3.63 -5.67
CA VAL A 13 3.34 -3.09 -5.14
C VAL A 13 3.99 -4.05 -4.16
N SER A 14 5.21 -3.74 -3.70
CA SER A 14 5.87 -4.53 -2.67
C SER A 14 5.32 -4.24 -1.28
N THR A 15 5.44 -5.19 -0.35
CA THR A 15 5.11 -4.97 1.07
C THR A 15 5.92 -3.84 1.68
N SER A 16 7.16 -3.62 1.21
CA SER A 16 8.00 -2.50 1.61
C SER A 16 7.39 -1.17 1.17
N THR A 17 6.81 -1.11 -0.04
CA THR A 17 6.10 0.08 -0.54
C THR A 17 4.88 0.39 0.33
N VAL A 18 4.09 -0.63 0.69
CA VAL A 18 2.95 -0.48 1.62
C VAL A 18 3.43 0.03 2.97
N SER A 19 4.53 -0.51 3.50
CA SER A 19 5.15 -0.05 4.75
C SER A 19 5.57 1.42 4.67
N HIS A 20 6.21 1.87 3.58
CA HIS A 20 6.60 3.27 3.42
C HIS A 20 5.39 4.21 3.31
N VAL A 21 4.29 3.76 2.68
CA VAL A 21 3.04 4.55 2.61
C VAL A 21 2.39 4.69 3.98
N ILE A 22 2.31 3.59 4.74
CA ILE A 22 1.70 3.59 6.09
C ILE A 22 2.56 4.39 7.08
N ASN A 23 3.87 4.14 7.08
CA ASN A 23 4.81 4.76 8.03
C ASN A 23 5.27 6.15 7.57
N LYS A 24 4.93 6.58 6.35
CA LYS A 24 5.33 7.87 5.75
C LYS A 24 6.84 8.14 5.80
N ASP A 25 7.65 7.08 5.81
CA ASP A 25 9.11 7.16 5.95
C ASP A 25 9.80 7.60 4.64
N ARG A 26 9.12 7.44 3.51
CA ARG A 26 9.67 7.79 2.19
C ARG A 26 8.62 8.44 1.30
N PHE A 27 9.06 9.33 0.41
CA PHE A 27 8.20 9.86 -0.64
C PHE A 27 7.81 8.74 -1.60
N VAL A 28 6.51 8.47 -1.65
CA VAL A 28 5.88 7.54 -2.58
C VAL A 28 4.97 8.36 -3.48
N SER A 29 5.05 8.13 -4.79
CA SER A 29 4.22 8.85 -5.76
C SER A 29 2.74 8.74 -5.40
N GLU A 30 2.00 9.84 -5.56
CA GLU A 30 0.58 9.91 -5.19
C GLU A 30 -0.24 8.78 -5.82
N THR A 31 0.03 8.44 -7.08
CA THR A 31 -0.61 7.31 -7.78
C THR A 31 -0.45 5.97 -7.07
N ILE A 32 0.71 5.72 -6.45
CA ILE A 32 0.96 4.50 -5.69
C ILE A 32 0.24 4.57 -4.34
N THR A 33 0.28 5.72 -3.68
CA THR A 33 -0.43 5.97 -2.42
C THR A 33 -1.93 5.73 -2.58
N GLU A 34 -2.55 6.30 -3.62
CA GLU A 34 -3.96 6.09 -3.95
C GLU A 34 -4.28 4.61 -4.21
N LYS A 35 -3.42 3.87 -4.93
CA LYS A 35 -3.60 2.42 -5.14
C LYS A 35 -3.55 1.65 -3.82
N VAL A 36 -2.62 1.98 -2.94
CA VAL A 36 -2.48 1.35 -1.62
C VAL A 36 -3.69 1.67 -0.75
N GLU A 37 -4.13 2.92 -0.71
CA GLU A 37 -5.32 3.32 0.05
C GLU A 37 -6.60 2.67 -0.50
N ALA A 38 -6.75 2.60 -1.82
CA ALA A 38 -7.87 1.88 -2.45
C ALA A 38 -7.86 0.38 -2.13
N ALA A 39 -6.68 -0.25 -2.13
CA ALA A 39 -6.52 -1.65 -1.75
C ALA A 39 -6.85 -1.89 -0.27
N ILE A 40 -6.44 -0.98 0.62
CA ILE A 40 -6.79 -1.05 2.06
C ILE A 40 -8.29 -0.92 2.24
N LYS A 41 -8.95 0.00 1.51
CA LYS A 41 -10.39 0.23 1.61
C LYS A 41 -11.24 -0.91 1.05
N SER A 42 -10.68 -1.73 0.18
CA SER A 42 -11.35 -2.87 -0.47
C SER A 42 -11.25 -4.19 0.31
N LEU A 43 -10.55 -4.21 1.46
CA LEU A 43 -10.26 -5.37 2.29
C LEU A 43 -10.88 -5.25 3.68
#